data_AF-A0A8T2IP89-F1
#
_entry.id   AF-A0A8T2IP89-F1
#
_cell.length_a   1.000
_cell.length_b   1.000
_cell.length_c   1.000
_cell.angle_alpha   90.00
_cell.angle_beta   90.00
_cell.angle_gamma   90.00
#
_symmetry.space_group_name_H-M   'P 1'
#
loop_
_entity.id
_entity.type
_entity.pdbx_description
1 polymer ?
#
loop_
_entity_poly.entity_id
_entity_poly.type
_entity_poly.pdbx_seq_one_letter_code
_entity_poly.pdbx_strand_id
1 'polypeptide(L)'
;MDESGEFKRFFPSLIGAFGDFILKLEMGWEIHHGDEYLKNSLELKKGTGKKVQDYNLPRECIRHYFQALKCFVFDRPAPKDGLRHLDDLQDSELEPEFVKQANNFCSYVYENCKVKSLTNGITVTGRILGNLTVTYLEAILSGTIPCMENAVTALAQIENSQAVEEALIKYDDEMCKYIAQFPTETQEEFLNFHQMCESQAIPVFMNRSFKDEKQEYQGKLIIELAERKANYSKQNEDESIRCCKAIRNS
;
A
#
# COMPACT_ATOMS: atom_id res chain seq x y z
N MET A 1 -12.06 0.47 25.50
CA MET A 1 -12.17 -0.59 24.47
C MET A 1 -10.75 -1.06 24.19
N ASP A 2 -10.51 -2.36 24.16
CA ASP A 2 -9.17 -2.92 24.01
C ASP A 2 -8.68 -2.76 22.55
N GLU A 3 -8.11 -1.60 22.25
CA GLU A 3 -7.51 -1.25 20.94
C GLU A 3 -6.43 -2.27 20.51
N SER A 4 -5.90 -3.06 21.46
CA SER A 4 -4.86 -4.06 21.21
C SER A 4 -5.26 -5.10 20.15
N GLY A 5 -6.55 -5.43 20.01
CA GLY A 5 -7.06 -6.42 19.07
C GLY A 5 -7.01 -5.98 17.60
N GLU A 6 -7.10 -4.67 17.33
CA GLU A 6 -7.08 -4.12 15.97
C GLU A 6 -5.66 -4.09 15.38
N PHE A 7 -4.64 -3.89 16.22
CA PHE A 7 -3.24 -3.87 15.78
C PHE A 7 -2.81 -5.18 15.11
N LYS A 8 -3.39 -6.32 15.50
CA LYS A 8 -3.11 -7.62 14.85
C LYS A 8 -3.29 -7.54 13.34
N ARG A 9 -4.25 -6.75 12.84
CA ARG A 9 -4.54 -6.65 11.39
C ARG A 9 -3.48 -5.89 10.59
N PHE A 10 -2.65 -5.09 11.25
CA PHE A 10 -1.74 -4.14 10.59
C PHE A 10 -0.27 -4.49 10.68
N PHE A 11 0.09 -5.22 11.73
CA PHE A 11 1.46 -5.61 11.98
C PHE A 11 1.91 -6.64 10.92
N PRO A 12 3.15 -6.50 10.43
CA PRO A 12 3.69 -7.43 9.43
C PRO A 12 3.89 -8.82 10.03
N SER A 13 4.24 -9.79 9.19
CA SER A 13 4.91 -11.00 9.67
C SER A 13 6.23 -10.61 10.33
N LEU A 14 6.59 -11.24 11.45
CA LEU A 14 7.89 -11.05 12.09
C LEU A 14 8.80 -12.21 11.70
N ILE A 15 9.96 -11.88 11.13
CA ILE A 15 11.03 -12.84 10.88
C ILE A 15 12.18 -12.52 11.84
N GLY A 16 12.45 -13.43 12.77
CA GLY A 16 13.64 -13.39 13.61
C GLY A 16 14.84 -13.97 12.84
N ALA A 17 15.89 -13.17 12.66
CA ALA A 17 17.13 -13.59 12.02
C ALA A 17 18.26 -13.52 13.05
N PHE A 18 18.75 -14.68 13.50
CA PHE A 18 19.77 -14.78 14.55
C PHE A 18 21.11 -15.20 13.95
N GLY A 19 22.04 -14.25 13.85
CA GLY A 19 23.41 -14.50 13.40
C GLY A 19 24.30 -15.15 14.47
N ASP A 20 25.40 -15.75 14.03
CA ASP A 20 26.41 -16.41 14.87
C ASP A 20 25.78 -17.39 15.88
N PHE A 21 24.85 -18.21 15.40
CA PHE A 21 24.07 -19.09 16.26
C PHE A 21 24.92 -20.26 16.78
N ILE A 22 25.34 -20.17 18.06
CA ILE A 22 26.24 -21.15 18.69
C ILE A 22 25.53 -22.32 19.37
N LEU A 23 24.20 -22.25 19.51
CA LEU A 23 23.43 -23.30 20.18
C LEU A 23 23.14 -24.42 19.18
N LYS A 24 23.50 -25.65 19.55
CA LYS A 24 22.95 -26.81 18.85
C LYS A 24 21.45 -26.90 19.17
N LEU A 25 20.61 -26.86 18.14
CA LEU A 25 19.16 -27.01 18.25
C LEU A 25 18.80 -28.49 18.47
N GLU A 26 19.33 -29.07 19.54
CA GLU A 26 19.07 -30.44 19.99
C GLU A 26 18.10 -30.39 21.18
N MET A 27 16.84 -30.80 20.97
CA MET A 27 15.88 -31.07 22.05
C MET A 27 15.37 -32.50 21.88
N GLY A 28 15.94 -33.44 22.63
CA GLY A 28 15.64 -34.86 22.51
C GLY A 28 16.39 -35.53 21.35
N TRP A 29 15.68 -36.23 20.47
CA TRP A 29 16.22 -36.98 19.32
C TRP A 29 15.93 -36.35 17.95
N GLU A 30 15.29 -35.17 17.93
CA GLU A 30 14.91 -34.45 16.70
C GLU A 30 15.73 -33.16 16.54
N ILE A 31 16.08 -32.84 15.30
CA ILE A 31 16.69 -31.56 14.93
C ILE A 31 15.56 -30.54 14.87
N HIS A 32 15.65 -29.51 15.71
CA HIS A 32 14.64 -28.46 15.74
C HIS A 32 14.96 -27.38 14.71
N HIS A 33 13.95 -26.97 13.96
CA HIS A 33 14.02 -25.80 13.08
C HIS A 33 13.96 -24.51 13.91
N GLY A 34 14.59 -23.41 13.44
CA GLY A 34 14.67 -22.14 14.18
C GLY A 34 13.31 -21.63 14.72
N ASP A 35 12.21 -21.96 14.06
CA ASP A 35 10.84 -21.61 14.47
C ASP A 35 10.50 -22.13 15.87
N GLU A 36 10.90 -23.36 16.22
CA GLU A 36 10.65 -23.93 17.53
C GLU A 36 11.48 -23.23 18.62
N TYR A 37 12.73 -22.90 18.30
CA TYR A 37 13.59 -22.11 19.20
C TYR A 37 12.94 -20.77 19.55
N LEU A 38 12.42 -20.04 18.55
CA LEU A 38 11.75 -18.76 18.77
C LEU A 38 10.46 -18.95 19.59
N LYS A 39 9.67 -19.96 19.29
CA LYS A 39 8.44 -20.27 20.03
C LYS A 39 8.72 -20.53 21.51
N ASN A 40 9.72 -21.34 21.82
CA ASN A 40 10.13 -21.65 23.19
C ASN A 40 10.70 -20.42 23.91
N SER A 41 11.46 -19.58 23.21
CA SER A 41 12.00 -18.33 23.76
C SER A 41 10.92 -17.31 24.16
N LEU A 42 9.74 -17.41 23.56
CA LEU A 42 8.57 -16.56 23.82
C LEU A 42 7.60 -17.14 24.87
N GLU A 43 7.94 -18.26 25.53
CA GLU A 43 7.14 -18.79 26.62
C GLU A 43 7.09 -17.84 27.83
N LEU A 44 5.89 -17.74 28.41
CA LEU A 44 5.62 -16.87 29.56
C LEU A 44 5.92 -17.61 30.87
N LYS A 45 6.44 -16.89 31.84
CA LYS A 45 6.66 -17.39 33.19
C LYS A 45 5.40 -17.21 34.04
N LYS A 46 5.11 -18.19 34.90
CA LYS A 46 4.02 -18.09 35.87
C LYS A 46 4.42 -17.16 37.03
N GLY A 47 3.46 -16.42 37.55
CA GLY A 47 3.63 -15.53 38.71
C GLY A 47 3.23 -14.09 38.42
N THR A 48 3.10 -13.28 39.47
CA THR A 48 2.62 -11.89 39.41
C THR A 48 3.65 -10.87 39.90
N GLY A 49 4.86 -11.31 40.24
CA GLY A 49 5.92 -10.43 40.71
C GLY A 49 6.48 -9.54 39.58
N LYS A 50 7.02 -8.36 39.94
CA LYS A 50 7.56 -7.38 38.98
C LYS A 50 8.53 -7.99 37.96
N LYS A 51 9.50 -8.81 38.41
CA LYS A 51 10.45 -9.51 37.51
C LYS A 51 9.78 -10.44 36.50
N VAL A 52 8.64 -11.03 36.85
CA VAL A 52 7.86 -11.89 35.95
C VAL A 52 7.12 -11.03 34.93
N GLN A 53 6.53 -9.91 35.37
CA GLN A 53 5.89 -8.94 34.48
C GLN A 53 6.88 -8.35 33.48
N ASP A 54 8.05 -7.89 33.95
CA ASP A 54 9.11 -7.33 33.09
C ASP A 54 9.61 -8.36 32.05
N TYR A 55 9.64 -9.66 32.42
CA TYR A 55 10.00 -10.74 31.50
C TYR A 55 8.87 -11.08 30.50
N ASN A 56 7.61 -11.10 30.95
CA ASN A 56 6.46 -11.51 30.15
C ASN A 56 5.99 -10.42 29.19
N LEU A 57 5.99 -9.15 29.60
CA LEU A 57 5.45 -8.03 28.81
C LEU A 57 5.97 -7.98 27.36
N PRO A 58 7.29 -7.98 27.09
CA PRO A 58 7.78 -7.98 25.70
C PRO A 58 7.38 -9.24 24.91
N ARG A 59 7.28 -10.40 25.58
CA ARG A 59 6.87 -11.67 24.95
C ARG A 59 5.39 -11.67 24.62
N GLU A 60 4.56 -11.14 25.52
CA GLU A 60 3.13 -10.92 25.30
C GLU A 60 2.92 -9.97 24.12
N CYS A 61 3.65 -8.85 24.07
CA CYS A 61 3.60 -7.93 22.93
C CYS A 61 3.95 -8.63 21.61
N ILE A 62 5.05 -9.38 21.54
CA ILE A 62 5.44 -10.08 20.31
C ILE A 62 4.35 -11.07 19.88
N ARG A 63 3.87 -11.90 20.81
CA ARG A 63 2.84 -12.91 20.53
C ARG A 63 1.48 -12.29 20.19
N HIS A 64 1.20 -11.11 20.72
CA HIS A 64 -0.07 -10.43 20.50
C HIS A 64 -0.09 -9.62 19.21
N TYR A 65 0.95 -8.87 18.91
CA TYR A 65 0.95 -7.97 17.75
C TYR A 65 1.24 -8.69 16.43
N PHE A 66 2.12 -9.69 16.41
CA PHE A 66 2.56 -10.34 15.17
C PHE A 66 1.81 -11.66 14.94
N GLN A 67 1.04 -11.75 13.85
CA GLN A 67 0.23 -12.94 13.54
C GLN A 67 1.05 -14.14 13.09
N ALA A 68 2.17 -13.88 12.40
CA ALA A 68 3.07 -14.90 11.88
C ALA A 68 4.47 -14.63 12.42
N LEU A 69 5.07 -15.67 13.00
CA LEU A 69 6.44 -15.68 13.49
C LEU A 69 7.21 -16.70 12.66
N LYS A 70 8.32 -16.27 12.08
CA LYS A 70 9.29 -17.12 11.41
C LYS A 70 10.65 -16.86 12.03
N CYS A 71 11.51 -17.86 12.06
CA CYS A 71 12.84 -17.77 12.61
C CYS A 71 13.86 -18.47 11.72
N PHE A 72 14.95 -17.76 11.45
CA PHE A 72 16.14 -18.26 10.79
C PHE A 72 17.33 -18.07 11.73
N VAL A 73 18.13 -19.11 11.82
CA VAL A 73 19.42 -19.09 12.51
C VAL A 73 20.50 -19.18 11.45
N PHE A 74 21.57 -18.43 11.67
CA PHE A 74 22.70 -18.38 10.76
C PHE A 74 23.95 -18.77 11.51
N ASP A 75 24.70 -19.70 10.94
CA ASP A 75 26.04 -20.02 11.36
C ASP A 75 26.93 -18.80 11.11
N ARG A 76 28.12 -18.82 11.71
CA ARG A 76 29.08 -17.77 11.48
C ARG A 76 29.48 -17.75 10.00
N PRO A 77 29.43 -16.62 9.30
CA PRO A 77 29.59 -16.58 7.85
C PRO A 77 31.02 -16.80 7.37
N ALA A 78 32.01 -16.41 8.17
CA ALA A 78 33.42 -16.59 7.86
C ALA A 78 34.29 -16.63 9.14
N PRO A 79 35.54 -17.12 9.06
CA PRO A 79 36.51 -16.99 10.13
C PRO A 79 36.74 -15.54 10.55
N LYS A 80 37.29 -15.33 11.75
CA LYS A 80 37.45 -14.00 12.37
C LYS A 80 38.16 -12.98 11.49
N ASP A 81 39.16 -13.40 10.73
CA ASP A 81 39.94 -12.52 9.88
C ASP A 81 39.15 -12.10 8.62
N GLY A 82 38.29 -12.99 8.10
CA GLY A 82 37.40 -12.70 6.98
C GLY A 82 36.22 -11.79 7.34
N LEU A 83 35.73 -11.82 8.59
CA LEU A 83 34.60 -10.99 9.03
C LEU A 83 34.84 -9.47 8.88
N ARG A 84 36.10 -9.02 8.84
CA ARG A 84 36.43 -7.58 8.68
C ARG A 84 36.22 -7.08 7.26
N HIS A 85 36.21 -7.99 6.29
CA HIS A 85 36.12 -7.73 4.87
C HIS A 85 34.96 -8.54 4.26
N LEU A 86 33.90 -8.78 5.04
CA LEU A 86 32.81 -9.68 4.66
C LEU A 86 32.13 -9.24 3.36
N ASP A 87 32.00 -7.93 3.13
CA ASP A 87 31.42 -7.36 1.91
C ASP A 87 32.28 -7.60 0.65
N ASP A 88 33.56 -7.91 0.82
CA ASP A 88 34.51 -8.18 -0.28
C ASP A 88 34.60 -9.69 -0.62
N LEU A 89 34.13 -10.57 0.28
CA LEU A 89 34.21 -12.01 0.11
C LEU A 89 33.19 -12.51 -0.93
N GLN A 90 33.60 -13.47 -1.75
CA GLN A 90 32.69 -14.23 -2.61
C GLN A 90 31.98 -15.32 -1.81
N ASP A 91 30.81 -15.77 -2.28
CA ASP A 91 30.07 -16.88 -1.65
C ASP A 91 30.92 -18.15 -1.49
N SER A 92 31.87 -18.41 -2.40
CA SER A 92 32.80 -19.54 -2.31
C SER A 92 33.82 -19.44 -1.16
N GLU A 93 34.00 -18.24 -0.60
CA GLU A 93 34.90 -17.95 0.52
C GLU A 93 34.16 -17.92 1.87
N LEU A 94 32.83 -18.03 1.85
CA LEU A 94 31.98 -18.10 3.03
C LEU A 94 31.78 -19.55 3.48
N GLU A 95 31.36 -19.71 4.74
CA GLU A 95 30.99 -21.01 5.30
C GLU A 95 29.81 -21.61 4.50
N PRO A 96 29.93 -22.82 3.93
CA PRO A 96 28.92 -23.36 3.02
C PRO A 96 27.51 -23.49 3.62
N GLU A 97 27.40 -23.82 4.90
CA GLU A 97 26.09 -23.91 5.56
C GLU A 97 25.47 -22.52 5.78
N PHE A 98 26.28 -21.49 6.06
CA PHE A 98 25.80 -20.11 6.12
C PHE A 98 25.22 -19.68 4.76
N VAL A 99 25.93 -19.94 3.66
CA VAL A 99 25.45 -19.61 2.30
C VAL A 99 24.12 -20.30 2.02
N LYS A 100 23.97 -21.57 2.39
CA LYS A 100 22.72 -22.33 2.25
C LYS A 100 21.60 -21.75 3.14
N GLN A 101 21.88 -21.38 4.38
CA GLN A 101 20.91 -20.74 5.28
C GLN A 101 20.47 -19.37 4.75
N ALA A 102 21.40 -18.54 4.27
CA ALA A 102 21.15 -17.24 3.65
C ALA A 102 20.26 -17.39 2.40
N ASN A 103 20.58 -18.34 1.52
CA ASN A 103 19.76 -18.63 0.34
C ASN A 103 18.35 -19.08 0.73
N ASN A 104 18.21 -19.98 1.72
CA ASN A 104 16.89 -20.41 2.22
C ASN A 104 16.09 -19.24 2.81
N PHE A 105 16.74 -18.35 3.55
CA PHE A 105 16.12 -17.13 4.07
C PHE A 105 15.62 -16.23 2.93
N CYS A 106 16.46 -15.95 1.94
CA CYS A 106 16.11 -15.14 0.79
C CYS A 106 14.95 -15.75 0.01
N SER A 107 15.00 -17.04 -0.32
CA SER A 107 13.91 -17.76 -0.99
C SER A 107 12.61 -17.65 -0.19
N TYR A 108 12.64 -17.86 1.13
CA TYR A 108 11.46 -17.72 1.96
C TYR A 108 10.89 -16.30 1.90
N VAL A 109 11.72 -15.26 2.01
CA VAL A 109 11.29 -13.86 1.94
C VAL A 109 10.63 -13.59 0.58
N TYR A 110 11.25 -14.00 -0.53
CA TYR A 110 10.70 -13.78 -1.86
C TYR A 110 9.38 -14.51 -2.10
N GLU A 111 9.21 -15.71 -1.54
CA GLU A 111 8.02 -16.53 -1.73
C GLU A 111 6.86 -16.18 -0.78
N ASN A 112 7.17 -15.73 0.45
CA ASN A 112 6.18 -15.63 1.53
C ASN A 112 5.87 -14.20 1.96
N CYS A 113 6.73 -13.22 1.67
CA CYS A 113 6.44 -11.83 2.02
C CYS A 113 5.29 -11.30 1.16
N LYS A 114 4.24 -10.82 1.83
CA LYS A 114 3.08 -10.24 1.18
C LYS A 114 3.34 -8.78 0.84
N VAL A 115 2.77 -8.34 -0.27
CA VAL A 115 2.72 -6.92 -0.61
C VAL A 115 2.06 -6.17 0.55
N LYS A 116 2.65 -5.04 0.97
CA LYS A 116 2.11 -4.25 2.06
C LYS A 116 0.72 -3.75 1.69
N SER A 117 -0.23 -3.92 2.61
CA SER A 117 -1.59 -3.41 2.48
C SER A 117 -2.04 -2.64 3.72
N LEU A 118 -3.03 -1.77 3.53
CA LEU A 118 -3.73 -1.03 4.58
C LEU A 118 -5.08 -1.73 4.91
N THR A 119 -5.87 -1.12 5.82
CA THR A 119 -7.28 -1.50 6.03
C THR A 119 -8.00 -1.70 4.70
N ASN A 120 -8.90 -2.69 4.64
CA ASN A 120 -9.73 -2.99 3.47
C ASN A 120 -8.96 -3.52 2.25
N GLY A 121 -7.70 -3.96 2.42
CA GLY A 121 -6.94 -4.64 1.36
C GLY A 121 -6.28 -3.70 0.35
N ILE A 122 -6.21 -2.40 0.64
CA ILE A 122 -5.57 -1.42 -0.23
C ILE A 122 -4.07 -1.69 -0.30
N THR A 123 -3.58 -2.03 -1.49
CA THR A 123 -2.16 -2.23 -1.77
C THR A 123 -1.40 -0.91 -1.63
N VAL A 124 -0.33 -0.90 -0.82
CA VAL A 124 0.54 0.26 -0.65
C VAL A 124 1.49 0.37 -1.84
N THR A 125 1.21 1.34 -2.71
CA THR A 125 2.10 1.74 -3.81
C THR A 125 3.19 2.70 -3.33
N GLY A 126 4.18 3.02 -4.17
CA GLY A 126 5.22 4.00 -3.84
C GLY A 126 4.66 5.39 -3.49
N ARG A 127 3.58 5.81 -4.16
CA ARG A 127 2.87 7.07 -3.87
C ARG A 127 2.25 7.05 -2.47
N ILE A 128 1.49 6.01 -2.17
CA ILE A 128 0.86 5.81 -0.85
C ILE A 128 1.93 5.75 0.25
N LEU A 129 3.02 5.02 0.02
CA LEU A 129 4.12 4.90 0.97
C LEU A 129 4.80 6.25 1.24
N GLY A 130 5.03 7.06 0.19
CA GLY A 130 5.59 8.40 0.33
C GLY A 130 4.72 9.29 1.22
N ASN A 131 3.41 9.32 0.96
CA ASN A 131 2.49 10.13 1.75
C ASN A 131 2.37 9.62 3.21
N LEU A 132 2.29 8.30 3.43
CA LEU A 132 2.31 7.73 4.78
C LEU A 132 3.59 8.10 5.56
N THR A 133 4.73 8.13 4.87
CA THR A 133 6.02 8.50 5.47
C THR A 133 5.99 9.95 5.94
N VAL A 134 5.50 10.88 5.11
CA VAL A 134 5.35 12.30 5.48
C VAL A 134 4.41 12.43 6.68
N THR A 135 3.22 11.84 6.62
CA THR A 135 2.23 11.91 7.71
C THR A 135 2.79 11.38 9.04
N TYR A 136 3.50 10.26 9.03
CA TYR A 136 4.11 9.72 10.24
C TYR A 136 5.26 10.58 10.77
N LEU A 137 6.09 11.15 9.90
CA LEU A 137 7.16 12.05 10.31
C LEU A 137 6.60 13.33 10.93
N GLU A 138 5.57 13.94 10.34
CA GLU A 138 4.91 15.14 10.89
C GLU A 138 4.29 14.86 12.27
N ALA A 139 3.67 13.70 12.45
CA ALA A 139 3.13 13.29 13.75
C ALA A 139 4.25 13.19 14.81
N ILE A 140 5.36 12.50 14.48
CA ILE A 140 6.50 12.35 15.39
C ILE A 140 7.11 13.72 15.73
N LEU A 141 7.35 14.56 14.72
CA LEU A 141 7.99 15.87 14.90
C LEU A 141 7.10 16.86 15.68
N SER A 142 5.78 16.71 15.58
CA SER A 142 4.81 17.50 16.37
C SER A 142 4.58 16.96 17.79
N GLY A 143 5.23 15.85 18.17
CA GLY A 143 5.04 15.21 19.47
C GLY A 143 3.71 14.47 19.61
N THR A 144 3.03 14.20 18.49
CA THR A 144 1.81 13.39 18.46
C THR A 144 2.14 11.92 18.12
N ILE A 145 1.24 11.00 18.49
CA ILE A 145 1.43 9.58 18.21
C ILE A 145 0.96 9.29 16.77
N PRO A 146 1.80 8.70 15.91
CA PRO A 146 1.38 8.26 14.58
C PRO A 146 0.19 7.30 14.67
N CYS A 147 -0.96 7.72 14.12
CA CYS A 147 -2.16 6.89 14.05
C CYS A 147 -2.40 6.42 12.62
N MET A 148 -2.42 5.10 12.43
CA MET A 148 -2.60 4.51 11.11
C MET A 148 -3.96 4.88 10.49
N GLU A 149 -5.03 4.83 11.28
CA GLU A 149 -6.38 5.13 10.76
C GLU A 149 -6.52 6.59 10.30
N ASN A 150 -5.94 7.52 11.07
CA ASN A 150 -5.90 8.93 10.71
C ASN A 150 -5.08 9.15 9.44
N ALA A 151 -3.91 8.49 9.34
CA ALA A 151 -3.07 8.58 8.16
C ALA A 151 -3.75 8.05 6.90
N VAL A 152 -4.44 6.90 7.00
CA VAL A 152 -5.19 6.31 5.88
C VAL A 152 -6.37 7.20 5.48
N THR A 153 -7.08 7.79 6.45
CA THR A 153 -8.23 8.67 6.17
C THR A 153 -7.79 9.98 5.52
N ALA A 154 -6.73 10.62 6.03
CA ALA A 154 -6.17 11.83 5.42
C ALA A 154 -5.67 11.55 3.99
N LEU A 155 -5.00 10.41 3.79
CA LEU A 155 -4.53 10.01 2.48
C LEU A 155 -5.68 9.75 1.50
N ALA A 156 -6.76 9.10 1.94
CA ALA A 156 -7.94 8.88 1.11
C ALA A 156 -8.55 10.20 0.65
N GLN A 157 -8.64 11.21 1.53
CA GLN A 157 -9.15 12.52 1.16
C GLN A 157 -8.32 13.20 0.07
N ILE A 158 -6.99 13.16 0.20
CA ILE A 158 -6.06 13.75 -0.77
C ILE A 158 -6.16 13.02 -2.12
N GLU A 159 -6.05 11.68 -2.10
CA GLU A 159 -6.01 10.87 -3.32
C GLU A 159 -7.37 10.87 -4.04
N ASN A 160 -8.49 10.83 -3.31
CA ASN A 160 -9.82 10.91 -3.93
C ASN A 160 -10.10 12.29 -4.52
N SER A 161 -9.64 13.37 -3.87
CA SER A 161 -9.76 14.72 -4.43
C SER A 161 -8.99 14.85 -5.75
N GLN A 162 -7.76 14.36 -5.78
CA GLN A 162 -6.92 14.35 -6.98
C GLN A 162 -7.46 13.40 -8.06
N ALA A 163 -8.05 12.27 -7.67
CA ALA A 163 -8.68 11.33 -8.59
C ALA A 163 -9.86 11.97 -9.33
N VAL A 164 -10.67 12.78 -8.65
CA VAL A 164 -11.75 13.56 -9.28
C VAL A 164 -11.16 14.54 -10.28
N GLU A 165 -10.18 15.36 -9.87
CA GLU A 165 -9.55 16.36 -10.74
C GLU A 165 -8.92 15.72 -12.00
N GLU A 166 -8.13 14.65 -11.85
CA GLU A 166 -7.48 13.97 -12.96
C GLU A 166 -8.48 13.32 -13.92
N ALA A 167 -9.57 12.74 -13.40
CA ALA A 167 -10.62 12.18 -14.25
C ALA A 167 -11.33 13.26 -15.07
N LEU A 168 -11.57 14.42 -14.48
CA LEU A 168 -12.20 15.55 -15.16
C LEU A 168 -11.29 16.17 -16.21
N ILE A 169 -9.99 16.32 -15.93
CA ILE A 169 -8.98 16.73 -16.93
C ILE A 169 -8.98 15.74 -18.09
N LYS A 170 -8.95 14.43 -17.79
CA LYS A 170 -9.01 13.38 -18.82
C LYS A 170 -10.29 13.49 -19.66
N TYR A 171 -11.43 13.73 -19.03
CA TYR A 171 -12.69 13.94 -19.75
C TYR A 171 -12.61 15.14 -20.70
N ASP A 172 -12.12 16.28 -20.21
CA ASP A 172 -12.01 17.52 -21.01
C ASP A 172 -11.02 17.34 -22.18
N ASP A 173 -9.88 16.68 -21.94
CA ASP A 173 -8.90 16.33 -22.99
C ASP A 173 -9.51 15.43 -24.09
N GLU A 174 -10.34 14.46 -23.71
CA GLU A 174 -11.03 13.60 -24.70
C GLU A 174 -12.12 14.38 -25.45
N MET A 175 -12.92 15.21 -24.76
CA MET A 175 -13.96 16.04 -25.40
C MET A 175 -13.37 17.04 -26.38
N CYS A 176 -12.20 17.62 -26.05
CA CYS A 176 -11.52 18.60 -26.91
C CYS A 176 -11.21 18.06 -28.32
N LYS A 177 -11.04 16.74 -28.46
CA LYS A 177 -10.80 16.09 -29.77
C LYS A 177 -12.00 16.16 -30.70
N TYR A 178 -13.20 16.35 -30.16
CA TYR A 178 -14.45 16.39 -30.92
C TYR A 178 -14.97 17.81 -31.14
N ILE A 179 -14.39 18.84 -30.51
CA ILE A 179 -14.84 20.24 -30.67
C ILE A 179 -14.85 20.68 -32.13
N ALA A 180 -13.88 20.24 -32.94
CA ALA A 180 -13.82 20.58 -34.36
C ALA A 180 -14.97 19.98 -35.20
N GLN A 181 -15.72 19.03 -34.66
CA GLN A 181 -16.88 18.41 -35.29
C GLN A 181 -18.20 19.10 -34.90
N PHE A 182 -18.15 20.17 -34.10
CA PHE A 182 -19.34 20.93 -33.75
C PHE A 182 -19.74 21.87 -34.90
N PRO A 183 -21.04 22.03 -35.20
CA PRO A 183 -22.15 21.33 -34.54
C PRO A 183 -22.29 19.89 -35.06
N THR A 184 -22.61 18.95 -34.17
CA THR A 184 -22.92 17.57 -34.57
C THR A 184 -24.20 17.51 -35.41
N GLU A 185 -24.34 16.49 -36.26
CA GLU A 185 -25.53 16.34 -37.12
C GLU A 185 -26.77 16.03 -36.28
N THR A 186 -26.59 15.27 -35.20
CA THR A 186 -27.67 14.88 -34.29
C THR A 186 -27.28 15.05 -32.83
N GLN A 187 -28.29 15.12 -31.96
CA GLN A 187 -28.08 15.09 -30.51
C GLN A 187 -27.51 13.74 -30.07
N GLU A 188 -27.86 12.65 -30.75
CA GLU A 188 -27.37 11.30 -30.44
C GLU A 188 -25.86 11.19 -30.68
N GLU A 189 -25.36 11.78 -31.77
CA GLU A 189 -23.93 11.84 -32.06
C GLU A 189 -23.14 12.56 -30.95
N PHE A 190 -23.63 13.72 -30.48
CA PHE A 190 -23.03 14.43 -29.35
C PHE A 190 -23.03 13.58 -28.07
N LEU A 191 -24.14 12.89 -27.78
CA LEU A 191 -24.25 12.02 -26.61
C LEU A 191 -23.28 10.83 -26.69
N ASN A 192 -23.02 10.29 -27.88
CA ASN A 192 -22.03 9.23 -28.09
C ASN A 192 -20.60 9.71 -27.80
N PHE A 193 -20.22 10.92 -28.23
CA PHE A 193 -18.92 11.50 -27.86
C PHE A 193 -18.77 11.63 -26.35
N HIS A 194 -19.79 12.16 -25.67
CA HIS A 194 -19.79 12.29 -24.22
C HIS A 194 -19.61 10.94 -23.52
N GLN A 195 -20.37 9.92 -23.91
CA GLN A 195 -20.30 8.58 -23.31
C GLN A 195 -18.91 7.96 -23.51
N MET A 196 -18.30 8.13 -24.69
CA MET A 196 -16.93 7.67 -24.95
C MET A 196 -15.91 8.38 -24.05
N CYS A 197 -16.00 9.70 -23.90
CA CYS A 197 -15.10 10.47 -23.05
C CYS A 197 -15.25 10.10 -21.57
N GLU A 198 -16.48 9.95 -21.10
CA GLU A 198 -16.79 9.49 -19.74
C GLU A 198 -16.21 8.08 -19.48
N SER A 199 -16.35 7.17 -20.45
CA SER A 199 -15.81 5.80 -20.34
C SER A 199 -14.28 5.75 -20.20
N GLN A 200 -13.57 6.79 -20.66
CA GLN A 200 -12.12 6.93 -20.50
C GLN A 200 -11.73 7.64 -19.19
N ALA A 201 -12.57 8.54 -18.69
CA ALA A 201 -12.34 9.29 -17.45
C ALA A 201 -12.60 8.45 -16.20
N ILE A 202 -13.67 7.63 -16.19
CA ILE A 202 -14.04 6.79 -15.03
C ILE A 202 -12.88 5.88 -14.58
N PRO A 203 -12.18 5.15 -15.46
CA PRO A 203 -11.03 4.34 -15.05
C PRO A 203 -9.90 5.13 -14.38
N VAL A 204 -9.69 6.40 -14.77
CA VAL A 204 -8.68 7.25 -14.12
C VAL A 204 -9.03 7.49 -12.66
N PHE A 205 -10.29 7.82 -12.38
CA PHE A 205 -10.78 7.94 -11.01
C PHE A 205 -10.65 6.62 -10.26
N MET A 206 -11.17 5.53 -10.82
CA MET A 206 -11.23 4.21 -10.15
C MET A 206 -9.84 3.63 -9.83
N ASN A 207 -8.84 3.92 -10.65
CA ASN A 207 -7.48 3.42 -10.43
C ASN A 207 -6.73 4.18 -9.33
N ARG A 208 -7.16 5.40 -9.00
CA ARG A 208 -6.52 6.26 -8.00
C ARG A 208 -7.30 6.34 -6.70
N SER A 209 -8.62 6.36 -6.78
CA SER A 209 -9.48 6.52 -5.62
C SER A 209 -9.43 5.28 -4.71
N PHE A 210 -9.51 5.52 -3.41
CA PHE A 210 -9.63 4.45 -2.43
C PHE A 210 -10.35 4.95 -1.16
N LYS A 211 -10.97 4.02 -0.43
CA LYS A 211 -11.71 4.30 0.82
C LYS A 211 -12.75 5.43 0.69
N ASP A 212 -13.38 5.57 -0.48
CA ASP A 212 -14.55 6.43 -0.67
C ASP A 212 -15.84 5.69 -0.25
N GLU A 213 -15.91 5.27 1.02
CA GLU A 213 -16.95 4.35 1.52
C GLU A 213 -18.36 4.94 1.44
N LYS A 214 -18.47 6.27 1.51
CA LYS A 214 -19.72 7.02 1.40
C LYS A 214 -20.02 7.49 -0.03
N GLN A 215 -19.15 7.17 -0.99
CA GLN A 215 -19.25 7.59 -2.39
C GLN A 215 -19.35 9.12 -2.54
N GLU A 216 -18.71 9.87 -1.65
CA GLU A 216 -18.75 11.33 -1.65
C GLU A 216 -17.99 11.89 -2.85
N TYR A 217 -16.81 11.31 -3.13
CA TYR A 217 -15.97 11.73 -4.26
C TYR A 217 -16.47 11.19 -5.59
N GLN A 218 -16.98 9.95 -5.61
CA GLN A 218 -17.66 9.40 -6.77
C GLN A 218 -18.91 10.23 -7.12
N GLY A 219 -19.72 10.60 -6.14
CA GLY A 219 -20.87 11.49 -6.33
C GLY A 219 -20.46 12.86 -6.87
N LYS A 220 -19.38 13.44 -6.32
CA LYS A 220 -18.80 14.69 -6.82
C LYS A 220 -18.38 14.59 -8.28
N LEU A 221 -17.68 13.52 -8.66
CA LEU A 221 -17.27 13.27 -10.05
C LEU A 221 -18.48 13.23 -11.00
N ILE A 222 -19.54 12.52 -10.63
CA ILE A 222 -20.76 12.42 -11.45
C ILE A 222 -21.41 13.79 -11.67
N ILE A 223 -21.51 14.60 -10.62
CA ILE A 223 -22.08 15.95 -10.71
C ILE A 223 -21.24 16.82 -11.65
N GLU A 224 -19.92 16.83 -11.46
CA GLU A 224 -19.03 17.67 -12.27
C GLU A 224 -18.93 17.21 -13.74
N LEU A 225 -19.04 15.91 -14.02
CA LEU A 225 -19.13 15.38 -15.39
C LEU A 225 -20.45 15.81 -16.06
N ALA A 226 -21.56 15.79 -15.31
CA ALA A 226 -22.86 16.25 -15.82
C ALA A 226 -22.83 17.76 -16.14
N GLU A 227 -22.19 18.57 -15.30
CA GLU A 227 -21.98 20.01 -15.56
C GLU A 227 -21.13 20.25 -16.81
N ARG A 228 -20.02 19.52 -16.96
CA ARG A 228 -19.18 19.60 -18.16
C ARG A 228 -19.93 19.19 -19.41
N LYS A 229 -20.72 18.11 -19.36
CA LYS A 229 -21.61 17.70 -20.46
C LYS A 229 -22.56 18.82 -20.87
N ALA A 230 -23.20 19.47 -19.91
CA ALA A 230 -24.12 20.57 -20.18
C ALA A 230 -23.41 21.75 -20.87
N ASN A 231 -22.18 22.08 -20.43
CA ASN A 231 -21.37 23.12 -21.04
C ASN A 231 -20.99 22.79 -22.49
N TYR A 232 -20.56 21.56 -22.78
CA TYR A 232 -20.26 21.13 -24.14
C TYR A 232 -21.51 21.05 -25.04
N SER A 233 -22.66 20.65 -24.49
CA SER A 233 -23.95 20.65 -25.22
C SER A 233 -24.32 22.06 -25.65
N LYS A 234 -24.16 23.03 -24.74
CA LYS A 234 -24.41 24.44 -25.05
C LYS A 234 -23.47 24.96 -26.14
N GLN A 235 -22.18 24.61 -26.09
CA GLN A 235 -21.25 24.99 -27.16
C GLN A 235 -21.65 24.40 -28.52
N ASN A 236 -22.09 23.14 -28.55
CA ASN A 236 -22.61 22.48 -29.75
C ASN A 236 -23.86 23.19 -30.30
N GLU A 237 -24.79 23.56 -29.42
CA GLU A 237 -26.01 24.32 -29.78
C GLU A 237 -25.71 25.72 -30.29
N ASP A 238 -24.81 26.46 -29.63
CA ASP A 238 -24.40 27.81 -30.03
C ASP A 238 -23.77 27.81 -31.43
N GLU A 239 -22.94 26.79 -31.72
CA GLU A 239 -22.32 26.60 -33.02
C GLU A 239 -23.36 26.22 -34.11
N SER A 240 -24.36 25.40 -33.77
CA SER A 240 -25.49 25.08 -34.65
C SER A 240 -26.29 26.34 -35.02
N ILE A 241 -26.61 27.17 -34.02
CA ILE A 241 -27.28 28.45 -34.22
C ILE A 241 -26.44 29.38 -35.11
N ARG A 242 -25.11 29.40 -34.93
CA ARG A 242 -24.18 30.19 -35.75
C ARG A 242 -24.22 29.77 -37.21
N CYS A 243 -24.11 28.48 -37.49
CA CYS A 243 -24.18 27.93 -38.85
C CYS A 243 -25.52 28.23 -39.53
N CYS A 244 -26.64 28.02 -38.85
CA CYS A 244 -27.98 28.31 -39.38
C CYS A 244 -28.18 29.80 -39.71
N LYS A 245 -27.67 30.71 -38.87
CA LYS A 245 -27.71 32.17 -39.14
C LYS A 245 -26.88 32.55 -40.35
N ALA A 246 -25.71 31.94 -40.54
CA ALA A 246 -24.85 32.21 -41.70
C ALA A 246 -25.54 31.80 -43.00
N ILE A 247 -26.16 30.61 -43.05
CA ILE A 247 -26.92 30.12 -44.21
C ILE A 247 -28.14 31.00 -44.51
N ARG A 248 -28.83 31.49 -43.48
CA ARG A 248 -29.99 32.38 -43.69
C ARG A 248 -29.60 33.75 -44.23
N ASN A 249 -28.39 34.22 -43.93
CA ASN A 249 -27.91 35.54 -44.31
C ASN A 249 -27.04 35.53 -45.59
N SER A 250 -26.79 34.36 -46.18
CA SER A 250 -26.11 34.14 -47.47
C SER A 250 -27.10 34.08 -48.62
#